data_AF-A0A952KHU4-F1
#
_entry.id   AF-A0A952KHU4-F1
#
_cell.length_a   1.000
_cell.length_b   1.000
_cell.length_c   1.000
_cell.angle_alpha   90.00
_cell.angle_beta   90.00
_cell.angle_gamma   90.00
#
_symmetry.space_group_name_H-M   'P 1'
#
loop_
_entity.id
_entity.type
_entity.pdbx_description
1 polymer ?
#
loop_
_entity_poly.entity_id
_entity_poly.type
_entity_poly.pdbx_seq_one_letter_code
_entity_poly.pdbx_strand_id
1 'polypeptide(L)'
;MSGPLNQPVRRATAGTTEAPWVRYTLITVALLFVLLFLILPLAAVFTEALRKGFGAYLAALQEPDAWSAIRLTLIAAAIAVPLNLVFGVAAAWAIAKYEFRGKSVLTTLVDLPFSVSPV
;
A
#
# COMPACT_ATOMS: atom_id res chain seq x y z
N MET A 1 31.55 22.45 -46.83
CA MET A 1 30.17 22.41 -46.30
C MET A 1 30.22 21.76 -44.92
N SER A 2 30.03 22.59 -43.90
CA SER A 2 30.30 22.38 -42.48
C SER A 2 29.43 21.29 -41.86
N GLY A 3 30.07 20.44 -41.04
CA GLY A 3 29.52 19.22 -40.44
C GLY A 3 28.42 19.46 -39.37
N PRO A 4 27.79 18.36 -38.90
CA PRO A 4 26.67 18.42 -37.98
C PRO A 4 27.10 18.96 -36.62
N LEU A 5 26.39 19.97 -36.14
CA LEU A 5 26.54 20.54 -34.81
C LEU A 5 26.13 19.49 -33.77
N ASN A 6 27.15 18.86 -33.18
CA ASN A 6 27.04 17.95 -32.06
C ASN A 6 26.53 18.72 -30.84
N GLN A 7 25.21 18.77 -30.64
CA GLN A 7 24.61 19.41 -29.49
C GLN A 7 24.92 18.56 -28.24
N PRO A 8 25.62 19.11 -27.22
CA PRO A 8 25.83 18.37 -25.99
C PRO A 8 24.47 18.15 -25.34
N VAL A 9 24.05 16.88 -25.26
CA VAL A 9 22.89 16.46 -24.46
C VAL A 9 23.11 16.99 -23.06
N ARG A 10 22.39 18.04 -22.71
CA ARG A 10 22.42 18.67 -21.39
C ARG A 10 21.93 17.62 -20.40
N ARG A 11 22.85 16.90 -19.78
CA ARG A 11 22.55 15.97 -18.69
C ARG A 11 21.78 16.79 -17.66
N ALA A 12 20.52 16.43 -17.43
CA ALA A 12 19.75 16.96 -16.32
C ALA A 12 20.53 16.60 -15.05
N THR A 13 21.30 17.56 -14.53
CA THR A 13 21.93 17.48 -13.22
C THR A 13 20.79 17.27 -12.25
N ALA A 14 20.70 16.06 -11.67
CA ALA A 14 19.73 15.76 -10.64
C ALA A 14 19.82 16.87 -9.59
N GLY A 15 18.69 17.55 -9.34
CA GLY A 15 18.59 18.75 -8.50
C GLY A 15 18.76 18.48 -7.00
N THR A 16 19.78 17.71 -6.62
CA THR A 16 20.18 17.47 -5.24
C THR A 16 21.67 17.78 -5.09
N THR A 17 22.03 19.05 -5.23
CA THR A 17 23.36 19.60 -4.88
C THR A 17 23.57 19.66 -3.36
N GLU A 18 22.93 18.77 -2.60
CA GLU A 18 22.95 18.71 -1.14
C GLU A 18 24.19 17.92 -0.70
N ALA A 19 24.89 18.40 0.32
CA ALA A 19 26.00 17.66 0.90
C ALA A 19 25.49 16.28 1.40
N PRO A 20 26.24 15.18 1.20
CA PRO A 20 25.78 13.83 1.53
C PRO A 20 25.26 13.69 2.96
N TRP A 21 25.83 14.43 3.91
CA TRP A 21 25.41 14.43 5.31
C TRP A 21 23.99 14.96 5.49
N VAL A 22 23.60 16.05 4.81
CA VAL A 22 22.24 16.62 4.90
C VAL A 22 21.22 15.61 4.40
N ARG A 23 21.51 14.96 3.26
CA ARG A 23 20.67 13.91 2.71
C ARG A 23 20.46 12.77 3.70
N TYR A 24 21.53 12.26 4.32
CA TYR A 24 21.40 11.17 5.29
C TYR A 24 20.65 11.61 6.54
N THR A 25 20.92 12.80 7.07
CA THR A 25 20.19 13.33 8.23
C THR A 25 18.69 13.45 7.94
N LEU A 26 18.30 14.02 6.80
CA LEU A 26 16.88 14.15 6.44
C LEU A 26 16.21 12.79 6.28
N ILE A 27 16.88 11.81 5.64
CA ILE A 27 16.36 10.44 5.51
C ILE A 27 16.21 9.79 6.89
N THR A 28 17.23 9.88 7.75
CA THR A 28 17.18 9.29 9.09
C THR A 28 16.07 9.90 9.93
N VAL A 29 15.90 11.22 9.90
CA VAL A 29 14.82 11.90 10.62
C VAL A 29 13.45 11.48 10.08
N ALA A 30 13.26 11.42 8.76
CA ALA A 30 12.01 10.98 8.16
C ALA A 30 11.68 9.51 8.51
N LEU A 31 12.66 8.61 8.41
CA LEU A 31 12.49 7.21 8.78
C LEU A 31 12.19 7.03 10.27
N LEU A 32 12.90 7.76 11.13
CA LEU A 32 12.69 7.69 12.57
C LEU A 32 11.31 8.23 12.94
N PHE A 33 10.86 9.31 12.30
CA PHE A 33 9.51 9.84 12.46
C PHE A 33 8.45 8.80 12.07
N VAL A 34 8.52 8.22 10.85
CA VAL A 34 7.57 7.19 10.39
C VAL A 34 7.60 5.97 11.30
N LEU A 35 8.79 5.51 11.70
CA LEU A 35 8.94 4.36 12.57
C LEU A 35 8.29 4.61 13.93
N LEU A 36 8.56 5.75 14.56
CA LEU A 36 7.93 6.09 15.83
C LEU A 36 6.41 6.18 15.68
N PHE A 37 5.92 6.84 14.63
CA PHE A 37 4.49 7.03 14.43
C PHE A 37 3.73 5.73 14.16
N LEU A 38 4.39 4.73 13.56
CA LEU A 38 3.79 3.43 13.28
C LEU A 38 3.94 2.45 14.45
N ILE A 39 5.15 2.37 15.03
CA ILE A 39 5.50 1.38 16.03
C ILE A 39 4.97 1.76 17.42
N LEU A 40 5.00 3.03 17.81
CA LEU A 40 4.54 3.46 19.12
C LEU A 40 3.06 3.15 19.38
N PRO A 41 2.09 3.49 18.49
CA PRO A 41 0.69 3.11 18.72
C PRO A 41 0.49 1.61 18.66
N LEU A 42 1.22 0.89 17.80
CA LEU A 42 1.14 -0.56 17.73
C LEU A 42 1.60 -1.20 19.05
N ALA A 43 2.74 -0.74 19.60
CA ALA A 43 3.24 -1.16 20.90
C ALA A 43 2.24 -0.84 22.01
N ALA A 44 1.63 0.36 21.99
CA ALA A 44 0.59 0.74 22.94
C ALA A 44 -0.61 -0.24 22.89
N VAL A 45 -1.14 -0.54 21.69
CA VAL A 45 -2.24 -1.51 21.49
C VAL A 45 -1.86 -2.88 22.04
N PHE A 46 -0.68 -3.40 21.74
CA PHE A 46 -0.23 -4.70 22.28
C PHE A 46 -0.09 -4.66 23.79
N THR A 47 0.52 -3.62 24.36
CA THR A 47 0.67 -3.51 25.82
C THR A 47 -0.69 -3.45 26.50
N GLU A 48 -1.66 -2.71 25.96
CA GLU A 48 -3.01 -2.60 26.52
C GLU A 48 -3.81 -3.90 26.36
N ALA A 49 -3.69 -4.57 25.21
CA ALA A 49 -4.32 -5.86 24.97
C ALA A 49 -3.78 -6.97 25.89
N LEU A 50 -2.47 -6.96 26.19
CA LEU A 50 -1.83 -7.95 27.08
C LEU A 50 -1.85 -7.55 28.56
N ARG A 51 -2.23 -6.32 28.92
CA ARG A 51 -2.28 -5.85 30.33
C ARG A 51 -3.19 -6.69 31.23
N LYS A 52 -4.27 -7.24 30.67
CA LYS A 52 -5.19 -8.14 31.39
C LYS A 52 -4.70 -9.60 31.44
N GLY A 53 -3.52 -9.89 30.89
CA GLY A 53 -2.90 -11.21 30.83
C GLY A 53 -3.47 -12.13 29.74
N PHE A 54 -2.77 -13.26 29.49
CA PHE A 54 -3.20 -14.29 28.54
C PHE A 54 -4.58 -14.91 28.89
N GLY A 55 -5.00 -14.86 30.15
CA GLY A 55 -6.30 -15.35 30.59
C GLY A 55 -7.48 -14.57 30.01
N ALA A 56 -7.38 -13.23 29.91
CA ALA A 56 -8.40 -12.40 29.29
C ALA A 56 -8.47 -12.61 27.77
N TYR A 57 -7.33 -12.90 27.13
CA TYR A 57 -7.27 -13.25 25.71
C TYR A 57 -7.98 -14.60 25.43
N LEU A 58 -7.73 -15.62 26.25
CA LEU A 58 -8.44 -16.90 26.14
C LEU A 58 -9.94 -16.76 26.43
N ALA A 59 -10.33 -15.92 27.40
CA ALA A 59 -11.73 -15.64 27.70
C ALA A 59 -12.43 -14.93 26.53
N ALA A 60 -11.78 -13.94 25.90
CA ALA A 60 -12.32 -13.26 24.72
C ALA A 60 -12.46 -14.21 23.52
N LEU A 61 -11.57 -15.20 23.37
CA LEU A 61 -11.71 -16.25 22.35
C LEU A 61 -12.81 -17.27 22.66
N GLN A 62 -13.33 -17.32 23.90
CA GLN A 62 -14.47 -18.16 24.26
C GLN A 62 -15.81 -17.45 24.04
N GLU A 63 -15.79 -16.16 23.70
CA GLU A 63 -17.01 -15.43 23.40
C GLU A 63 -17.61 -15.88 22.05
N PRO A 64 -18.92 -16.17 22.00
CA PRO A 64 -19.58 -16.59 20.77
C PRO A 64 -19.54 -15.53 19.67
N ASP A 65 -19.45 -14.26 20.05
CA ASP A 65 -19.33 -13.13 19.11
C ASP A 65 -17.97 -13.14 18.40
N ALA A 66 -16.89 -13.48 19.10
CA ALA A 66 -15.55 -13.59 18.52
C ALA A 66 -15.52 -14.68 17.43
N TRP A 67 -16.11 -15.84 17.68
CA TRP A 67 -16.22 -16.92 16.70
C TRP A 67 -17.11 -16.54 15.50
N SER A 68 -18.20 -15.81 15.75
CA SER A 68 -19.09 -15.34 14.70
C SER A 68 -18.39 -14.34 13.78
N ALA A 69 -17.63 -13.39 14.35
CA ALA A 69 -16.81 -12.44 13.61
C ALA A 69 -15.73 -13.15 12.78
N ILE A 70 -14.97 -14.08 13.38
CA ILE A 70 -13.94 -14.86 12.69
C ILE A 70 -14.56 -15.63 11.51
N ARG A 71 -15.69 -16.32 11.73
CA ARG A 71 -16.37 -17.08 10.67
C ARG A 71 -16.83 -16.17 9.54
N LEU A 72 -17.40 -15.00 9.84
CA LEU A 72 -17.85 -14.04 8.83
C LEU A 72 -16.66 -13.53 8.00
N THR A 73 -15.56 -13.14 8.64
CA THR A 73 -14.34 -12.69 7.96
C THR A 73 -13.75 -13.80 7.09
N LEU A 74 -13.71 -15.04 7.58
CA LEU A 74 -13.20 -16.17 6.81
C LEU A 74 -14.07 -16.49 5.58
N ILE A 75 -15.39 -16.47 5.71
CA ILE A 75 -16.31 -16.66 4.57
C ILE A 75 -16.15 -15.51 3.57
N ALA A 76 -16.11 -14.27 4.05
CA ALA A 76 -15.92 -13.10 3.20
C ALA A 76 -14.60 -13.18 2.44
N ALA A 77 -13.49 -13.52 3.11
CA ALA A 77 -12.19 -13.70 2.48
C ALA A 77 -12.19 -14.87 1.47
N ALA A 78 -12.79 -16.01 1.84
CA ALA A 78 -12.86 -17.18 0.98
C ALA A 78 -13.63 -16.92 -0.33
N ILE A 79 -14.58 -15.99 -0.34
CA ILE A 79 -15.34 -15.59 -1.53
C ILE A 79 -14.63 -14.44 -2.26
N ALA A 80 -14.25 -13.39 -1.54
CA ALA A 80 -13.69 -12.17 -2.13
C ALA A 80 -12.32 -12.43 -2.78
N VAL A 81 -11.46 -13.25 -2.16
CA VAL A 81 -10.10 -13.47 -2.67
C VAL A 81 -10.11 -14.17 -4.05
N PRO A 82 -10.81 -15.30 -4.26
CA PRO A 82 -10.89 -15.92 -5.57
C PRO A 82 -11.55 -15.03 -6.62
N LEU A 83 -12.61 -14.30 -6.27
CA LEU A 83 -13.27 -13.39 -7.21
C LEU A 83 -12.34 -12.25 -7.61
N ASN A 84 -11.69 -11.60 -6.64
CA ASN A 84 -10.69 -10.56 -6.90
C ASN A 84 -9.54 -11.08 -7.75
N LEU A 85 -9.10 -12.31 -7.53
CA LEU A 85 -8.07 -12.95 -8.33
C LEU A 85 -8.53 -13.13 -9.79
N VAL A 86 -9.68 -13.75 -10.02
CA VAL A 86 -10.18 -14.03 -11.37
C VAL A 86 -10.45 -12.73 -12.14
N PHE A 87 -11.21 -11.81 -11.56
CA PHE A 87 -11.56 -10.56 -12.23
C PHE A 87 -10.38 -9.59 -12.33
N GLY A 88 -9.58 -9.48 -11.27
CA GLY A 88 -8.39 -8.62 -11.25
C GLY A 88 -7.34 -9.06 -12.25
N VAL A 89 -7.05 -10.36 -12.33
CA VAL A 89 -6.09 -10.89 -13.32
C VAL A 89 -6.65 -10.77 -14.74
N ALA A 90 -7.93 -11.04 -14.96
CA ALA A 90 -8.55 -10.88 -16.27
C ALA A 90 -8.49 -9.42 -16.76
N ALA A 91 -8.81 -8.45 -15.89
CA ALA A 91 -8.74 -7.03 -16.20
C ALA A 91 -7.29 -6.58 -16.45
N ALA A 92 -6.35 -6.97 -15.58
CA ALA A 92 -4.93 -6.64 -15.74
C ALA A 92 -4.36 -7.22 -17.04
N TRP A 93 -4.70 -8.47 -17.39
CA TRP A 93 -4.30 -9.11 -18.64
C TRP A 93 -4.87 -8.35 -19.84
N ALA A 94 -6.16 -8.00 -19.81
CA ALA A 94 -6.81 -7.29 -20.90
C ALA A 94 -6.14 -5.93 -21.18
N ILE A 95 -5.83 -5.18 -20.12
CA ILE A 95 -5.16 -3.86 -20.21
C ILE A 95 -3.70 -4.03 -20.67
N ALA A 96 -2.96 -5.01 -20.15
CA ALA A 96 -1.54 -5.17 -20.44
C ALA A 96 -1.26 -5.69 -21.87
N LYS A 97 -2.12 -6.57 -22.40
CA LYS A 97 -1.86 -7.26 -23.67
C LYS A 97 -2.58 -6.67 -24.88
N TYR A 98 -3.71 -5.97 -24.69
CA TYR A 98 -4.54 -5.49 -25.80
C TYR A 98 -4.66 -3.96 -25.82
N GLU A 99 -4.73 -3.39 -27.03
CA GLU A 99 -5.05 -1.98 -27.27
C GLU A 99 -6.45 -1.89 -27.89
N PHE A 100 -7.44 -1.48 -27.09
CA PHE A 100 -8.84 -1.37 -27.51
C PHE A 100 -9.41 0.01 -27.13
N ARG A 101 -10.39 0.50 -27.91
CA ARG A 101 -10.96 1.86 -27.74
C ARG A 101 -11.53 2.14 -26.35
N GLY A 102 -11.98 1.11 -25.62
CA GLY A 102 -12.54 1.20 -24.26
C GLY A 102 -11.53 1.08 -23.11
N LYS A 103 -10.23 0.95 -23.39
CA LYS A 103 -9.17 0.68 -22.40
C LYS A 103 -9.05 1.77 -21.34
N SER A 104 -9.19 3.02 -21.74
CA SER A 104 -9.16 4.18 -20.84
C SER A 104 -10.30 4.13 -19.82
N VAL A 105 -11.52 3.78 -20.25
CA VAL A 105 -12.67 3.66 -19.34
C VAL A 105 -12.46 2.54 -18.32
N LEU A 106 -11.96 1.38 -18.75
CA LEU A 106 -11.68 0.26 -17.86
C LEU A 106 -10.61 0.60 -16.81
N THR A 107 -9.54 1.29 -17.23
CA THR A 107 -8.47 1.73 -16.32
C THR A 107 -9.01 2.69 -15.26
N THR A 108 -9.79 3.69 -15.68
CA THR A 108 -10.43 4.64 -14.76
C THR A 108 -11.37 3.94 -13.78
N LEU A 109 -12.17 2.96 -14.21
CA LEU A 109 -13.07 2.22 -13.33
C LEU A 109 -12.32 1.42 -12.25
N VAL A 110 -11.13 0.89 -12.58
CA VAL A 110 -10.28 0.17 -11.63
C VAL A 110 -9.66 1.13 -10.60
N ASP A 111 -9.31 2.35 -11.02
CA ASP A 111 -8.69 3.35 -10.13
C ASP A 111 -9.70 4.18 -9.31
N LEU A 112 -10.95 4.24 -9.77
CA LEU A 112 -12.04 4.97 -9.13
C LEU A 112 -12.27 4.63 -7.64
N PRO A 113 -12.27 3.36 -7.17
CA PRO A 113 -12.44 3.05 -5.76
C PRO A 113 -11.36 3.68 -4.86
N PHE A 114 -10.16 3.96 -5.38
CA PHE A 114 -9.11 4.68 -4.65
C PHE A 114 -9.30 6.20 -4.65
N SER A 115 -10.11 6.71 -5.58
CA SER A 115 -10.42 8.14 -5.72
C SER A 115 -11.61 8.57 -4.87
N VAL A 116 -12.45 7.63 -4.43
CA VAL A 116 -13.54 7.91 -3.49
C VAL A 116 -12.96 7.92 -2.08
N SER A 117 -12.88 9.10 -1.48
CA SER A 117 -12.47 9.23 -0.08
C SER A 117 -13.43 8.42 0.80
N PRO A 118 -12.93 7.51 1.66
CA PRO A 118 -13.75 6.75 2.58
C PRO A 118 -14.15 7.67 3.75
N VAL A 119 -15.21 8.45 3.57
CA VAL A 119 -15.84 9.27 4.62
C VAL A 119 -17.35 9.13 4.53
#